data_AF-A0A7D7VQB0-F1
#
_entry.id   AF-A0A7D7VQB0-F1
#
_cell.length_a   1.000
_cell.length_b   1.000
_cell.length_c   1.000
_cell.angle_alpha   90.00
_cell.angle_beta   90.00
_cell.angle_gamma   90.00
#
_symmetry.space_group_name_H-M   'P 1'
#
loop_
_entity.id
_entity.type
_entity.pdbx_description
1 polymer ?
#
loop_
_entity_poly.entity_id
_entity_poly.type
_entity_poly.pdbx_seq_one_letter_code
_entity_poly.pdbx_strand_id
1 'polypeptide(L)'
;MNRITLKLDLYEFNQVEKTCKTVAEKLGLRKDLIEKDLSQLTELLEFYREKKIHQKQSHSSNKIEVPTASATKCIEFLKSENLIQKFNKLIGKCGIVGEENNRILLFVIVSSYKMPDTLHALIQGSSGSGKTRLLKIISDLMPTEDVKKYTRVTDNSFYNQDEYFFVNKLVCFEDLDGLKEDSQLAVRELQSNEILRTSTSLKDKNGSITGGERIVRGPIA
;
A
#
# COMPACT_ATOMS: atom_id res chain seq x y z
N MET A 1 42.43 12.47 -8.36
CA MET A 1 41.28 11.57 -8.19
C MET A 1 40.87 11.09 -9.58
N ASN A 2 41.12 9.82 -9.93
CA ASN A 2 40.86 9.30 -11.28
C ASN A 2 39.34 9.15 -11.49
N ARG A 3 38.71 10.09 -12.20
CA ARG A 3 37.30 10.02 -12.57
C ARG A 3 37.16 9.40 -13.95
N ILE A 4 36.32 8.38 -14.06
CA ILE A 4 36.02 7.68 -15.31
C ILE A 4 34.51 7.82 -15.55
N THR A 5 34.11 8.08 -16.79
CA THR A 5 32.70 8.14 -17.18
C THR A 5 32.51 7.23 -18.38
N LEU A 6 31.61 6.26 -18.24
CA LEU A 6 31.30 5.25 -19.24
C LEU A 6 29.79 5.20 -19.42
N LYS A 7 29.34 5.06 -20.66
CA LYS A 7 27.97 4.62 -20.95
C LYS A 7 27.96 3.11 -20.77
N LEU A 8 27.11 2.60 -19.89
CA LEU A 8 27.03 1.19 -19.53
C LEU A 8 25.58 0.72 -19.72
N ASP A 9 25.40 -0.28 -20.58
CA ASP A 9 24.20 -1.11 -20.58
C ASP A 9 24.50 -2.37 -19.76
N LEU A 10 23.73 -2.60 -18.69
CA LEU A 10 23.91 -3.74 -17.80
C LEU A 10 23.39 -5.05 -18.39
N TYR A 11 22.58 -4.99 -19.45
CA TYR A 11 22.05 -6.16 -20.15
C TYR A 11 22.97 -6.68 -21.25
N GLU A 12 23.96 -5.89 -21.68
CA GLU A 12 24.89 -6.28 -22.74
C GLU A 12 26.18 -6.85 -22.14
N PHE A 13 26.28 -8.18 -22.11
CA PHE A 13 27.42 -8.90 -21.52
C PHE A 13 28.79 -8.38 -22.02
N ASN A 14 28.93 -8.18 -23.33
CA ASN A 14 30.18 -7.70 -23.93
C ASN A 14 30.58 -6.30 -23.47
N GLN A 15 29.60 -5.44 -23.14
CA GLN A 15 29.84 -4.09 -22.67
C GLN A 15 30.20 -4.08 -21.18
N VAL A 16 29.51 -4.92 -20.39
CA VAL A 16 29.82 -5.14 -18.97
C VAL A 16 31.25 -5.66 -18.82
N GLU A 17 31.64 -6.68 -19.59
CA GLU A 17 32.97 -7.28 -19.50
C GLU A 17 34.09 -6.26 -19.80
N LYS A 18 33.94 -5.48 -20.88
CA LYS A 18 34.89 -4.41 -21.26
C LYS A 18 34.97 -3.32 -20.19
N THR A 19 33.84 -2.97 -19.60
CA THR A 19 33.75 -1.97 -18.53
C THR A 19 34.45 -2.46 -17.26
N CYS A 20 34.18 -3.69 -16.82
CA CYS A 20 34.85 -4.31 -15.68
C CYS A 20 36.37 -4.31 -15.86
N LYS A 21 36.86 -4.67 -17.05
CA LYS A 21 38.29 -4.66 -17.36
C LYS A 21 38.89 -3.25 -17.25
N THR A 22 38.24 -2.25 -17.86
CA THR A 22 38.69 -0.86 -17.84
C THR A 22 38.70 -0.27 -16.42
N VAL A 23 37.69 -0.60 -15.62
CA VAL A 23 37.54 -0.12 -14.23
C VAL A 23 38.55 -0.82 -13.31
N ALA A 24 38.75 -2.13 -13.47
CA ALA A 24 39.75 -2.90 -12.74
C ALA A 24 41.16 -2.32 -12.94
N GLU A 25 41.54 -2.06 -14.19
CA GLU A 25 42.85 -1.49 -14.54
C GLU A 25 43.05 -0.08 -13.99
N LYS A 26 42.06 0.81 -14.13
CA LYS A 26 42.21 2.22 -13.72
C LYS A 26 42.07 2.46 -12.22
N LEU A 27 41.31 1.62 -11.52
CA LEU A 27 41.10 1.73 -10.07
C LEU A 27 41.99 0.77 -9.27
N GLY A 28 42.76 -0.10 -9.93
CA GLY A 28 43.61 -1.08 -9.25
C GLY A 28 42.81 -2.13 -8.48
N LEU A 29 41.60 -2.42 -8.92
CA LEU A 29 40.68 -3.34 -8.26
C LEU A 29 40.61 -4.67 -9.01
N ARG A 30 40.19 -5.71 -8.29
CA ARG A 30 39.95 -7.04 -8.86
C ARG A 30 38.71 -7.04 -9.77
N LYS A 31 38.86 -7.57 -10.99
CA LYS A 31 37.78 -7.64 -12.00
C LYS A 31 36.56 -8.43 -11.49
N ASP A 32 36.79 -9.54 -10.80
CA ASP A 32 35.73 -10.42 -10.30
C ASP A 32 34.84 -9.77 -9.24
N LEU A 33 35.40 -8.88 -8.41
CA LEU A 33 34.62 -8.10 -7.44
C LEU A 33 33.73 -7.08 -8.14
N ILE A 34 34.25 -6.40 -9.16
CA ILE A 34 33.48 -5.43 -9.95
C ILE A 34 32.35 -6.12 -10.72
N GLU A 35 32.60 -7.30 -11.29
CA GLU A 35 31.56 -8.10 -11.96
C GLU A 35 30.44 -8.48 -10.99
N LYS A 36 30.79 -8.92 -9.76
CA LYS A 36 29.82 -9.22 -8.72
C LYS A 36 28.98 -8.00 -8.32
N ASP A 37 29.64 -6.86 -8.11
CA ASP A 37 28.96 -5.61 -7.73
C ASP A 37 28.01 -5.11 -8.84
N LEU A 38 28.41 -5.21 -10.12
CA LEU A 38 27.54 -4.86 -11.25
C LEU A 38 26.36 -5.84 -11.40
N SER A 39 26.57 -7.13 -11.13
CA SER A 39 25.47 -8.11 -11.07
C SER A 39 24.47 -7.73 -9.98
N GLN A 40 24.95 -7.44 -8.77
CA GLN A 40 24.11 -7.02 -7.66
C GLN A 40 23.38 -5.70 -7.96
N LEU A 41 24.05 -4.73 -8.58
CA LEU A 41 23.42 -3.49 -9.01
C LEU A 41 22.31 -3.75 -10.04
N THR A 42 22.51 -4.69 -10.95
CA THR A 42 21.51 -5.08 -11.95
C THR A 42 20.26 -5.63 -11.27
N GLU A 43 20.41 -6.56 -10.34
CA GLU A 43 19.30 -7.10 -9.54
C GLU A 43 18.53 -5.99 -8.78
N LEU A 44 19.25 -5.06 -8.16
CA LEU A 44 18.64 -3.92 -7.44
C LEU A 44 17.88 -2.98 -8.38
N LEU A 45 18.40 -2.73 -9.57
CA LEU A 45 17.75 -1.88 -10.59
C LEU A 45 16.54 -2.58 -11.21
N GLU A 46 16.59 -3.89 -11.40
CA GLU A 46 15.45 -4.68 -11.85
C GLU A 46 14.32 -4.67 -10.83
N PHE A 47 14.65 -4.93 -9.56
CA PHE A 47 13.69 -4.81 -8.46
C PHE A 47 13.06 -3.40 -8.39
N TYR A 48 13.88 -2.35 -8.53
CA TYR A 48 13.38 -0.97 -8.57
C TYR A 48 12.50 -0.68 -9.78
N ARG A 49 12.84 -1.23 -10.95
CA ARG A 49 12.04 -1.10 -12.19
C ARG A 49 10.71 -1.81 -12.05
N GLU A 50 10.68 -3.04 -11.55
CA GLU A 50 9.45 -3.80 -11.29
C GLU A 50 8.54 -3.06 -10.31
N LYS A 51 9.11 -2.55 -9.20
CA LYS A 51 8.39 -1.69 -8.26
C LYS A 51 7.77 -0.47 -8.94
N LYS A 52 8.49 0.20 -9.85
CA LYS A 52 7.97 1.34 -10.62
C LYS A 52 6.90 0.96 -11.65
N ILE A 53 7.03 -0.19 -12.30
CA ILE A 53 6.05 -0.70 -13.26
C ILE A 53 4.76 -1.09 -12.53
N HIS A 54 4.86 -1.78 -11.39
CA HIS A 54 3.71 -2.07 -10.52
C HIS A 54 3.08 -0.81 -9.95
N GLN A 55 3.86 0.22 -9.59
CA GLN A 55 3.32 1.54 -9.27
C GLN A 55 2.58 2.16 -10.46
N LYS A 56 3.11 2.09 -11.69
CA LYS A 56 2.42 2.62 -12.88
C LYS A 56 1.16 1.83 -13.25
N GLN A 57 1.14 0.51 -13.10
CA GLN A 57 -0.02 -0.33 -13.41
C GLN A 57 -1.12 -0.23 -12.34
N SER A 58 -0.76 -0.13 -11.05
CA SER A 58 -1.73 0.18 -9.99
C SER A 58 -2.27 1.62 -10.07
N HIS A 59 -1.58 2.52 -10.78
CA HIS A 59 -1.96 3.92 -11.00
C HIS A 59 -2.85 4.16 -12.23
N SER A 60 -3.41 3.12 -12.87
CA SER A 60 -4.58 3.33 -13.75
C SER A 60 -5.87 3.59 -12.95
N SER A 61 -5.79 3.72 -11.63
CA SER A 61 -6.80 4.45 -10.86
C SER A 61 -6.66 5.93 -11.19
N ASN A 62 -7.67 6.52 -11.83
CA ASN A 62 -7.79 7.97 -12.03
C ASN A 62 -7.38 8.71 -10.75
N LYS A 63 -6.17 9.27 -10.70
CA LYS A 63 -5.78 10.14 -9.58
C LYS A 63 -6.70 11.34 -9.65
N ILE A 64 -7.59 11.44 -8.68
CA ILE A 64 -8.50 12.57 -8.58
C ILE A 64 -7.65 13.78 -8.21
N GLU A 65 -7.38 14.63 -9.19
CA GLU A 65 -6.65 15.88 -8.94
C GLU A 65 -7.57 16.87 -8.23
N VAL A 66 -7.16 17.33 -7.06
CA VAL A 66 -7.85 18.40 -6.35
C VAL A 66 -7.50 19.73 -7.02
N PRO A 67 -8.48 20.52 -7.48
CA PRO A 67 -8.22 21.82 -8.08
C PRO A 67 -7.40 22.73 -7.15
N THR A 68 -6.45 23.48 -7.68
CA THR A 68 -5.51 24.32 -6.90
C THR A 68 -6.24 25.27 -5.94
N ALA A 69 -7.34 25.89 -6.39
CA ALA A 69 -8.14 26.78 -5.54
C ALA A 69 -8.76 26.07 -4.32
N SER A 70 -9.18 24.81 -4.48
CA SER A 70 -9.69 23.98 -3.40
C SER A 70 -8.55 23.55 -2.46
N ALA A 71 -7.40 23.17 -3.02
CA ALA A 71 -6.23 22.79 -2.26
C ALA A 71 -5.75 23.93 -1.33
N THR A 72 -5.69 25.17 -1.82
CA THR A 72 -5.31 26.33 -1.00
C THR A 72 -6.23 26.50 0.20
N LYS A 73 -7.56 26.47 -0.01
CA LYS A 73 -8.54 26.58 1.08
C LYS A 73 -8.43 25.44 2.09
N CYS A 74 -8.19 24.22 1.62
CA CYS A 74 -7.96 23.06 2.49
C CYS A 74 -6.70 23.24 3.35
N ILE A 75 -5.59 23.70 2.74
CA ILE A 75 -4.33 23.94 3.47
C ILE A 75 -4.50 25.05 4.50
N GLU A 76 -5.19 26.14 4.17
CA GLU A 76 -5.50 27.22 5.13
C GLU A 76 -6.32 26.68 6.31
N PHE A 77 -7.34 25.85 6.03
CA PHE A 77 -8.12 25.21 7.08
C PHE A 77 -7.25 24.32 7.99
N LEU A 78 -6.38 23.49 7.41
CA LEU A 78 -5.46 22.61 8.14
C LEU A 78 -4.43 23.35 9.01
N LYS A 79 -4.12 24.61 8.68
CA LYS A 79 -3.21 25.47 9.48
C LYS A 79 -3.92 26.22 10.60
N SER A 80 -5.24 26.16 10.67
CA SER A 80 -6.01 26.95 11.62
C SER A 80 -5.98 26.37 13.03
N GLU A 81 -6.05 27.23 14.05
CA GLU A 81 -6.07 26.81 15.45
C GLU A 81 -7.30 25.96 15.80
N ASN A 82 -7.20 25.12 16.83
CA ASN A 82 -8.29 24.25 17.30
C ASN A 82 -8.84 23.34 16.19
N LEU A 83 -7.93 22.78 15.37
CA LEU A 83 -8.25 21.98 14.19
C LEU A 83 -9.10 20.75 14.52
N ILE A 84 -8.76 20.06 15.62
CA ILE A 84 -9.49 18.86 16.07
C ILE A 84 -10.94 19.21 16.40
N GLN A 85 -11.20 20.30 17.11
CA GLN A 85 -12.54 20.76 17.44
C GLN A 85 -13.33 21.16 16.18
N LYS A 86 -12.65 21.80 15.21
CA LYS A 86 -13.25 22.16 13.92
C LYS A 86 -13.64 20.92 13.11
N PHE A 87 -12.75 19.94 12.97
CA PHE A 87 -13.07 18.66 12.33
C PHE A 87 -14.22 17.97 13.05
N ASN A 88 -14.17 17.87 14.37
CA ASN A 88 -15.20 17.22 15.17
C ASN A 88 -16.59 17.85 14.90
N LYS A 89 -16.67 19.18 14.84
CA LYS A 89 -17.90 19.91 14.48
C LYS A 89 -18.35 19.66 13.04
N LEU A 90 -17.43 19.59 12.07
CA LEU A 90 -17.75 19.32 10.67
C LEU A 90 -18.24 17.88 10.47
N ILE A 91 -17.57 16.90 11.08
CA ILE A 91 -17.97 15.49 11.07
C ILE A 91 -19.37 15.32 11.67
N GLY A 92 -19.68 16.04 12.75
CA GLY A 92 -21.03 16.07 13.32
C GLY A 92 -22.10 16.52 12.30
N LYS A 93 -21.80 17.52 11.48
CA LYS A 93 -22.69 18.01 10.41
C LYS A 93 -22.87 17.02 9.26
N CYS A 94 -21.99 16.04 9.09
CA CYS A 94 -22.16 14.95 8.13
C CYS A 94 -23.23 13.93 8.57
N GLY A 95 -23.81 14.09 9.77
CA GLY A 95 -24.93 13.28 10.26
C GLY A 95 -24.55 12.25 11.33
N ILE A 96 -23.45 12.47 12.07
CA ILE A 96 -23.13 11.77 13.31
C ILE A 96 -23.48 12.69 14.49
N VAL A 97 -24.71 12.58 14.98
CA VAL A 97 -25.17 13.34 16.16
C VAL A 97 -24.64 12.67 17.42
N GLY A 98 -24.02 13.45 18.32
CA GLY A 98 -23.33 12.88 19.49
C GLY A 98 -22.01 12.20 19.13
N GLU A 99 -21.63 11.16 19.89
CA GLU A 99 -20.43 10.34 19.67
C GLU A 99 -19.14 11.17 19.49
N GLU A 100 -19.04 12.31 20.17
CA GLU A 100 -18.05 13.35 19.82
C GLU A 100 -16.61 12.87 19.96
N ASN A 101 -16.33 12.07 20.99
CA ASN A 101 -15.02 11.46 21.21
C ASN A 101 -14.77 10.33 20.21
N ASN A 102 -15.79 9.50 19.95
CA ASN A 102 -15.66 8.34 19.06
C ASN A 102 -15.49 8.76 17.60
N ARG A 103 -16.26 9.74 17.11
CA ARG A 103 -16.18 10.19 15.71
C ARG A 103 -14.85 10.85 15.38
N ILE A 104 -14.27 11.63 16.31
CA ILE A 104 -12.96 12.24 16.08
C ILE A 104 -11.82 11.23 16.23
N LEU A 105 -11.91 10.30 17.20
CA LEU A 105 -10.96 9.20 17.34
C LEU A 105 -10.93 8.33 16.08
N LEU A 106 -12.10 7.92 15.59
CA LEU A 106 -12.20 7.13 14.37
C LEU A 106 -11.68 7.89 13.15
N PHE A 107 -11.92 9.20 13.06
CA PHE A 107 -11.35 10.02 11.99
C PHE A 107 -9.81 10.00 12.00
N VAL A 108 -9.20 10.15 13.18
CA VAL A 108 -7.73 10.05 13.32
C VAL A 108 -7.24 8.66 12.90
N ILE A 109 -7.91 7.60 13.34
CA ILE A 109 -7.57 6.22 13.01
C ILE A 109 -7.64 6.00 11.49
N VAL A 110 -8.77 6.31 10.84
CA VAL A 110 -8.88 6.07 9.39
C VAL A 110 -7.94 6.95 8.57
N SER A 111 -7.56 8.13 9.06
CA SER A 111 -6.58 9.00 8.37
C SER A 111 -5.15 8.42 8.35
N SER A 112 -4.87 7.44 9.23
CA SER A 112 -3.56 6.77 9.28
C SER A 112 -3.30 5.84 8.09
N TYR A 113 -4.28 5.56 7.22
CA TYR A 113 -4.16 4.60 6.11
C TYR A 113 -3.07 4.93 5.06
N LYS A 114 -2.48 6.13 5.11
CA LYS A 114 -1.33 6.57 4.31
C LYS A 114 -0.02 6.66 5.10
N MET A 115 -0.05 6.37 6.40
CA MET A 115 1.13 6.38 7.27
C MET A 115 1.89 5.05 7.14
N PRO A 116 3.20 5.03 7.46
CA PRO A 116 3.96 3.79 7.54
C PRO A 116 3.37 2.80 8.55
N ASP A 117 2.99 3.30 9.74
CA ASP A 117 2.33 2.52 10.78
C ASP A 117 0.85 2.94 10.83
N THR A 118 -0.04 2.04 10.43
CA THR A 118 -1.48 2.29 10.42
C THR A 118 -2.12 1.98 11.78
N LEU A 119 -3.29 2.56 12.00
CA LEU A 119 -4.11 2.31 13.19
C LEU A 119 -5.36 1.54 12.80
N HIS A 120 -5.79 0.64 13.69
CA HIS A 120 -7.02 -0.14 13.53
C HIS A 120 -8.02 0.18 14.63
N ALA A 121 -9.31 0.09 14.31
CA ALA A 121 -10.39 0.26 15.27
C ALA A 121 -11.43 -0.86 15.15
N LEU A 122 -11.99 -1.25 16.29
CA LEU A 122 -13.21 -2.04 16.36
C LEU A 122 -14.34 -1.17 16.90
N ILE A 123 -15.46 -1.10 16.17
CA ILE A 123 -16.66 -0.38 16.60
C ILE A 123 -17.63 -1.40 17.22
N GLN A 124 -17.70 -1.42 18.55
CA GLN A 124 -18.57 -2.32 19.30
C GLN A 124 -19.71 -1.56 19.98
N GLY A 125 -20.89 -2.17 20.06
CA GLY A 125 -22.07 -1.55 20.64
C GLY A 125 -23.34 -2.33 20.36
N SER A 126 -24.44 -2.00 21.04
CA SER A 126 -25.73 -2.69 20.91
C SER A 126 -26.31 -2.61 19.49
N SER A 127 -27.24 -3.51 19.17
CA SER A 127 -28.00 -3.42 17.90
C SER A 127 -28.74 -2.08 17.83
N GLY A 128 -28.75 -1.45 16.64
CA GLY A 128 -29.42 -0.15 16.44
C GLY A 128 -28.70 1.09 16.97
N SER A 129 -27.54 0.96 17.63
CA SER A 129 -26.77 2.10 18.18
C SER A 129 -26.11 3.03 17.14
N GLY A 130 -26.24 2.74 15.84
CA GLY A 130 -25.66 3.58 14.78
C GLY A 130 -24.23 3.23 14.36
N LYS A 131 -23.68 2.09 14.78
CA LYS A 131 -22.32 1.63 14.40
C LYS A 131 -22.05 1.66 12.89
N THR A 132 -22.94 1.08 12.09
CA THR A 132 -22.83 1.05 10.63
C THR A 132 -22.87 2.46 10.04
N ARG A 133 -23.68 3.36 10.64
CA ARG A 133 -23.74 4.77 10.23
C ARG A 133 -22.42 5.49 10.53
N LEU A 134 -21.84 5.24 11.71
CA LEU A 134 -20.56 5.78 12.14
C LEU A 134 -19.42 5.32 11.21
N LEU A 135 -19.30 4.00 10.98
CA LEU A 135 -18.34 3.41 10.05
C LEU A 135 -18.49 4.01 8.64
N LYS A 136 -19.72 4.08 8.13
CA LYS A 136 -19.99 4.59 6.79
C LYS A 136 -19.57 6.04 6.63
N ILE A 137 -20.01 6.93 7.53
CA ILE A 137 -19.70 8.37 7.43
C ILE A 137 -18.20 8.60 7.56
N ILE A 138 -17.54 7.97 8.54
CA ILE A 138 -16.09 8.18 8.76
C ILE A 138 -15.29 7.68 7.55
N SER A 139 -15.62 6.51 6.99
CA SER A 139 -14.95 5.99 5.80
C SER A 139 -15.22 6.82 4.54
N ASP A 140 -16.39 7.45 4.42
CA ASP A 140 -16.72 8.36 3.31
C ASP A 140 -15.94 9.70 3.35
N LEU A 141 -15.22 10.00 4.45
CA LEU A 141 -14.33 11.16 4.52
C LEU A 141 -12.98 10.91 3.83
N MET A 142 -12.65 9.67 3.53
CA MET A 142 -11.42 9.28 2.82
C MET A 142 -11.68 9.17 1.31
N PRO A 143 -10.66 9.34 0.45
CA PRO A 143 -10.78 9.16 -1.00
C PRO A 143 -11.36 7.79 -1.36
N THR A 144 -12.42 7.75 -2.16
CA THR A 144 -13.20 6.53 -2.41
C THR A 144 -12.39 5.45 -3.14
N GLU A 145 -11.40 5.84 -3.93
CA GLU A 145 -10.45 4.94 -4.58
C GLU A 145 -9.57 4.16 -3.59
N ASP A 146 -9.41 4.69 -2.38
CA ASP A 146 -8.59 4.12 -1.31
C ASP A 146 -9.40 3.34 -0.26
N VAL A 147 -10.72 3.39 -0.34
CA VAL A 147 -11.59 2.72 0.62
C VAL A 147 -12.15 1.43 0.04
N LYS A 148 -12.03 0.33 0.79
CA LYS A 148 -12.65 -0.97 0.50
C LYS A 148 -13.66 -1.29 1.60
N LYS A 149 -14.95 -1.36 1.24
CA LYS A 149 -16.02 -1.71 2.18
C LYS A 149 -16.55 -3.10 1.88
N TYR A 150 -16.59 -3.96 2.87
CA TYR A 150 -17.06 -5.33 2.76
C TYR A 150 -18.19 -5.59 3.75
N THR A 151 -19.32 -6.07 3.23
CA THR A 151 -20.40 -6.67 4.02
C THR A 151 -20.15 -8.14 4.27
N ARG A 152 -19.56 -8.83 3.30
CA ARG A 152 -19.07 -10.21 3.35
C ARG A 152 -17.82 -10.32 2.48
N VAL A 153 -16.86 -11.13 2.93
CA VAL A 153 -15.65 -11.42 2.16
C VAL A 153 -15.16 -12.84 2.45
N THR A 154 -14.64 -13.51 1.43
CA THR A 154 -13.99 -14.81 1.56
C THR A 154 -12.50 -14.66 1.71
N ASP A 155 -11.87 -15.60 2.39
CA ASP A 155 -10.42 -15.81 2.45
C ASP A 155 -9.79 -15.74 1.06
N ASN A 156 -10.38 -16.44 0.09
CA ASN A 156 -9.92 -16.46 -1.30
C ASN A 156 -9.87 -15.07 -1.94
N SER A 157 -10.72 -14.14 -1.48
CA SER A 157 -10.74 -12.75 -1.95
C SER A 157 -9.60 -11.90 -1.41
N PHE A 158 -8.94 -12.34 -0.33
CA PHE A 158 -7.72 -11.72 0.18
C PHE A 158 -6.47 -12.27 -0.51
N TYR A 159 -6.35 -13.60 -0.59
CA TYR A 159 -5.14 -14.27 -1.10
C TYR A 159 -4.94 -14.22 -2.62
N ASN A 160 -6.00 -13.97 -3.39
CA ASN A 160 -5.94 -13.93 -4.86
C ASN A 160 -6.04 -12.53 -5.48
N GLN A 161 -5.76 -11.49 -4.70
CA GLN A 161 -5.62 -10.14 -5.24
C GLN A 161 -4.24 -9.95 -5.90
N ASP A 162 -4.12 -8.84 -6.62
CA ASP A 162 -2.81 -8.34 -7.05
C ASP A 162 -1.94 -8.02 -5.83
N GLU A 163 -0.62 -8.19 -5.97
CA GLU A 163 0.32 -8.11 -4.84
C GLU A 163 0.23 -6.80 -4.05
N TYR A 164 -0.08 -5.69 -4.71
CA TYR A 164 -0.14 -4.36 -4.09
C TYR A 164 -1.56 -3.82 -3.93
N PHE A 165 -2.59 -4.67 -4.08
CA PHE A 165 -3.99 -4.25 -4.08
C PHE A 165 -4.43 -3.53 -2.79
N PHE A 166 -3.97 -4.03 -1.64
CA PHE A 166 -4.36 -3.53 -0.31
C PHE A 166 -3.42 -2.46 0.26
N VAL A 167 -2.30 -2.18 -0.41
CA VAL A 167 -1.30 -1.20 0.04
C VAL A 167 -1.96 0.17 0.18
N ASN A 168 -1.89 0.72 1.39
CA ASN A 168 -2.45 2.02 1.72
C ASN A 168 -3.94 2.12 1.39
N LYS A 169 -4.70 1.08 1.73
CA LYS A 169 -6.17 1.04 1.65
C LYS A 169 -6.79 1.03 3.04
N LEU A 170 -7.86 1.80 3.19
CA LEU A 170 -8.76 1.69 4.34
C LEU A 170 -9.72 0.54 4.09
N VAL A 171 -9.67 -0.51 4.91
CA VAL A 171 -10.50 -1.71 4.77
C VAL A 171 -11.56 -1.73 5.87
N CYS A 172 -12.82 -1.52 5.48
CA CYS A 172 -13.95 -1.47 6.40
C CYS A 172 -14.78 -2.76 6.31
N PHE A 173 -14.99 -3.40 7.45
CA PHE A 173 -15.91 -4.53 7.60
C PHE A 173 -17.17 -4.08 8.34
N GLU A 174 -18.34 -4.23 7.73
CA GLU A 174 -19.61 -3.87 8.40
C GLU A 174 -19.98 -4.86 9.50
N ASP A 175 -19.66 -6.13 9.30
CA ASP A 175 -19.87 -7.22 10.25
C ASP A 175 -18.63 -8.12 10.27
N LEU A 176 -17.75 -7.88 11.24
CA LEU A 176 -16.51 -8.64 11.40
C LEU A 176 -16.80 -10.06 11.92
N ASP A 177 -17.78 -10.20 12.81
CA ASP A 177 -18.17 -11.48 13.42
C ASP A 177 -18.91 -12.38 12.41
N GLY A 178 -19.57 -11.77 11.42
CA GLY A 178 -20.19 -12.47 10.29
C GLY A 178 -19.21 -13.03 9.24
N LEU A 179 -17.91 -12.72 9.35
CA LEU A 179 -16.88 -13.31 8.51
C LEU A 179 -16.58 -14.76 8.91
N LYS A 180 -16.21 -15.58 7.91
CA LYS A 180 -15.67 -16.92 8.19
C LYS A 180 -14.33 -16.80 8.92
N GLU A 181 -14.01 -17.81 9.72
CA GLU A 181 -12.76 -17.87 10.50
C GLU A 181 -11.52 -17.66 9.61
N ASP A 182 -11.44 -18.33 8.45
CA ASP A 182 -10.33 -18.16 7.51
C ASP A 182 -10.18 -16.73 6.98
N SER A 183 -11.30 -16.03 6.74
CA SER A 183 -11.30 -14.62 6.35
C SER A 183 -10.79 -13.73 7.50
N GLN A 184 -11.21 -14.02 8.74
CA GLN A 184 -10.74 -13.27 9.91
C GLN A 184 -9.24 -13.47 10.14
N LEU A 185 -8.73 -14.69 9.91
CA LEU A 185 -7.30 -14.98 9.99
C LEU A 185 -6.51 -14.16 8.96
N ALA A 186 -6.97 -14.10 7.71
CA ALA A 186 -6.34 -13.28 6.68
C ALA A 186 -6.30 -11.78 7.07
N VAL A 187 -7.38 -11.26 7.65
CA VAL A 187 -7.40 -9.87 8.15
C VAL A 187 -6.37 -9.67 9.26
N ARG A 188 -6.30 -10.57 10.25
CA ARG A 188 -5.33 -10.47 11.35
C ARG A 188 -3.89 -10.55 10.87
N GLU A 189 -3.61 -11.38 9.88
CA GLU A 189 -2.27 -11.51 9.30
C GLU A 189 -1.88 -10.23 8.54
N LEU A 190 -2.78 -9.62 7.78
CA LEU A 190 -2.53 -8.30 7.16
C LEU A 190 -2.32 -7.19 8.20
N GLN A 191 -3.04 -7.21 9.32
CA GLN A 191 -2.85 -6.24 10.40
C GLN A 191 -1.51 -6.43 11.14
N SER A 192 -1.03 -7.67 11.27
CA SER A 192 0.17 -7.97 12.07
C SER A 192 1.46 -7.95 11.25
N ASN A 193 1.41 -8.47 10.03
CA ASN A 193 2.58 -8.71 9.19
C ASN A 193 2.56 -7.93 7.87
N GLU A 194 1.46 -7.24 7.55
CA GLU A 194 1.26 -6.50 6.30
C GLU A 194 1.46 -7.33 5.02
N ILE A 195 1.42 -8.66 5.14
CA ILE A 195 1.67 -9.57 4.03
C ILE A 195 0.89 -10.85 4.22
N LEU A 196 0.29 -11.33 3.14
CA LEU A 196 -0.28 -12.65 3.01
C LEU A 196 0.56 -13.44 2.02
N ARG A 197 0.93 -14.67 2.39
CA ARG A 197 1.68 -15.58 1.53
C ARG A 197 0.95 -16.90 1.40
N THR A 198 0.70 -17.31 0.16
CA THR A 198 0.00 -18.57 -0.12
C THR A 198 0.75 -19.35 -1.18
N SER A 199 1.02 -20.62 -0.91
CA SER A 199 1.51 -21.54 -1.92
C SER A 199 0.36 -21.93 -2.86
N THR A 200 0.55 -21.78 -4.16
CA THR A 200 -0.45 -22.12 -5.17
C THR A 200 0.18 -22.86 -6.35
N SER A 201 -0.66 -23.43 -7.20
CA SER A 201 -0.23 -24.00 -8.48
C SER A 201 -0.40 -22.96 -9.57
N LEU A 202 0.70 -22.53 -10.19
CA LEU A 202 0.70 -21.63 -11.33
C LEU A 202 0.76 -22.45 -12.61
N LYS A 203 -0.18 -22.18 -13.53
CA LYS A 203 -0.18 -22.77 -14.86
C LYS A 203 0.59 -21.86 -15.80
N ASP A 204 1.66 -22.37 -16.38
CA ASP A 204 2.45 -21.66 -17.37
C ASP A 204 1.71 -21.62 -18.73
N LYS A 205 2.12 -20.71 -19.63
CA LYS A 205 1.54 -20.54 -20.97
C LYS A 205 1.60 -21.82 -21.82
N ASN A 206 2.54 -22.71 -21.50
CA ASN A 206 2.73 -24.02 -22.14
C ASN A 206 1.86 -25.13 -21.53
N GLY A 207 1.01 -24.81 -20.54
CA GLY A 207 0.11 -25.77 -19.90
C GLY A 207 0.69 -26.59 -18.76
N SER A 208 2.00 -26.46 -18.48
CA SER A 208 2.66 -27.09 -17.33
C SER A 208 2.22 -26.43 -16.03
N ILE A 209 2.04 -27.23 -14.98
CA ILE A 209 1.69 -26.76 -13.63
C ILE A 209 2.96 -26.78 -12.79
N THR A 210 3.32 -25.63 -12.23
CA THR A 210 4.46 -25.48 -11.32
C THR A 210 3.98 -24.91 -9.99
N GLY A 211 4.64 -25.29 -8.90
CA GLY A 211 4.41 -24.65 -7.60
C GLY A 211 4.90 -23.20 -7.64
N GLY A 212 4.11 -22.29 -7.11
CA GLY A 212 4.45 -20.87 -7.00
C GLY A 212 3.86 -20.27 -5.74
N GLU A 213 4.28 -19.05 -5.42
CA GLU A 213 3.74 -18.28 -4.30
C GLU A 213 2.89 -17.13 -4.83
N ARG A 214 1.75 -16.90 -4.16
CA ARG A 214 1.02 -15.63 -4.24
C ARG A 214 1.32 -14.81 -3.00
N ILE A 215 1.67 -13.56 -3.25
CA ILE A 215 1.94 -12.58 -2.22
C ILE A 215 0.93 -11.46 -2.38
N VAL A 216 0.33 -11.02 -1.28
CA VAL A 216 -0.53 -9.83 -1.20
C VAL A 216 -0.06 -8.97 -0.04
N ARG A 217 0.10 -7.67 -0.25
CA ARG A 217 0.72 -6.74 0.70
C ARG A 217 -0.24 -5.66 1.19
N GLY A 218 -0.04 -5.27 2.43
CA GLY A 218 -0.49 -4.03 3.03
C GLY A 218 0.58 -2.92 2.93
N PRO A 219 0.55 -1.92 3.84
CA PRO A 219 -0.29 -1.85 5.03
C PRO A 219 -1.77 -1.61 4.69
N ILE A 220 -2.66 -2.15 5.52
CA ILE A 220 -4.08 -1.79 5.55
C ILE A 220 -4.36 -0.93 6.78
N ALA A 221 -5.41 -0.12 6.77
CA ALA A 221 -6.00 0.46 7.98
C ALA A 221 -7.40 -0.11 8.21
#